data_AF-A0A918RGP8-F1
#
_entry.id   AF-A0A918RGP8-F1
#
_cell.length_a   1.000
_cell.length_b   1.000
_cell.length_c   1.000
_cell.angle_alpha   90.00
_cell.angle_beta   90.00
_cell.angle_gamma   90.00
#
_symmetry.space_group_name_H-M   'P 1'
#
loop_
_entity.id
_entity.type
_entity.pdbx_description
1 polymer ?
#
loop_
_entity_poly.entity_id
_entity_poly.type
_entity_poly.pdbx_seq_one_letter_code
_entity_poly.pdbx_strand_id
1 'polypeptide(L)'
;MTELDTIKVFFDHSVCTYEGYERIEITKQSDSIKIRTEFKELTFSENKKPEWNLVYEKKISETDTIWQFEKFIERNANRKTSDKENRGILIIENKKDTIQFYTDGLVDLNHFLEDYYLTMRKIYPENKKGIYGYELAEE
;
A
#
# COMPACT_ATOMS: atom_id res chain seq x y z
N MET A 1 -10.73 -7.42 -13.86
CA MET A 1 -11.21 -8.10 -12.64
C MET A 1 -12.62 -8.62 -12.90
N THR A 2 -12.88 -9.91 -12.69
CA THR A 2 -14.24 -10.47 -12.63
C THR A 2 -14.91 -10.09 -11.30
N GLU A 3 -16.21 -10.37 -11.14
CA GLU A 3 -17.01 -10.07 -9.93
C GLU A 3 -16.48 -10.71 -8.62
N LEU A 4 -15.49 -11.61 -8.69
CA LEU A 4 -14.88 -12.28 -7.54
C LEU A 4 -13.33 -12.22 -7.58
N ASP A 5 -12.76 -11.33 -8.39
CA ASP A 5 -11.30 -11.18 -8.43
C ASP A 5 -10.82 -10.38 -7.20
N THR A 6 -9.83 -10.96 -6.52
CA THR A 6 -9.10 -10.31 -5.43
C THR A 6 -7.68 -10.03 -5.88
N ILE A 7 -7.27 -8.77 -5.76
CA ILE A 7 -5.87 -8.36 -5.86
C ILE A 7 -5.28 -8.30 -4.46
N LYS A 8 -4.08 -8.84 -4.31
CA LYS A 8 -3.28 -8.71 -3.09
C LYS A 8 -2.17 -7.70 -3.32
N VAL A 9 -2.04 -6.77 -2.40
CA VAL A 9 -1.01 -5.75 -2.40
C VAL A 9 -0.16 -5.96 -1.16
N PHE A 10 1.15 -6.01 -1.34
CA PHE A 10 2.13 -6.03 -0.26
C PHE A 10 2.96 -4.76 -0.39
N PHE A 11 2.98 -3.96 0.67
CA PHE A 11 3.76 -2.73 0.72
C PHE A 11 4.79 -2.84 1.84
N ASP A 12 6.03 -2.48 1.53
CA ASP A 12 7.12 -2.36 2.46
C ASP A 12 7.30 -0.90 2.89
N HIS A 13 7.01 -0.60 4.15
CA HIS A 13 7.14 0.73 4.75
C HIS A 13 8.49 0.94 5.43
N SER A 14 9.42 -0.02 5.29
CA SER A 14 10.68 0.00 6.02
C SER A 14 11.57 1.14 5.53
N VAL A 15 12.05 1.97 6.46
CA VAL A 15 12.97 3.08 6.19
C VAL A 15 13.98 3.18 7.32
N CYS A 16 15.27 3.20 6.98
CA CYS A 16 16.37 3.25 7.94
C CYS A 16 16.28 2.11 8.98
N THR A 17 16.00 2.42 10.24
CA THR A 17 15.85 1.46 11.34
C THR A 17 14.40 1.03 11.57
N TYR A 18 13.44 1.64 10.87
CA TYR A 18 12.03 1.29 10.94
C TYR A 18 11.71 0.14 9.96
N GLU A 19 10.96 -0.85 10.42
CA GLU A 19 10.54 -2.02 9.68
C GLU A 19 9.04 -2.24 9.88
N GLY A 20 8.28 -2.10 8.79
CA GLY A 20 6.84 -2.20 8.80
C GLY A 20 6.31 -2.68 7.45
N TYR A 21 5.31 -3.55 7.47
CA TYR A 21 4.77 -4.19 6.29
C TYR A 21 3.24 -4.08 6.27
N GLU A 22 2.69 -3.72 5.13
CA GLU A 22 1.26 -3.66 4.88
C GLU A 22 0.84 -4.76 3.90
N ARG A 23 -0.34 -5.32 4.14
CA ARG A 23 -1.04 -6.23 3.23
C ARG A 23 -2.43 -5.68 2.97
N ILE A 24 -2.80 -5.55 1.71
CA ILE A 24 -4.13 -5.14 1.30
C ILE A 24 -4.75 -6.21 0.42
N GLU A 25 -5.99 -6.56 0.73
CA GLU A 25 -6.84 -7.34 -0.15
C GLU A 25 -7.90 -6.42 -0.75
N ILE A 26 -7.90 -6.31 -2.07
CA ILE A 26 -8.85 -5.50 -2.84
C ILE A 26 -9.71 -6.48 -3.65
N THR A 27 -10.95 -6.67 -3.22
CA THR A 27 -11.88 -7.63 -3.80
C THR A 27 -13.03 -6.90 -4.48
N LYS A 28 -13.18 -7.11 -5.79
CA LYS A 28 -14.39 -6.65 -6.50
C LYS A 28 -15.57 -7.53 -6.08
N GLN A 29 -16.73 -6.91 -5.88
CA GLN A 29 -17.99 -7.53 -5.52
C GLN A 29 -19.13 -6.82 -6.26
N SER A 30 -19.65 -7.41 -7.33
CA SER A 30 -20.76 -6.86 -8.14
C SER A 30 -20.70 -5.34 -8.40
N ASP A 31 -21.29 -4.51 -7.53
CA ASP A 31 -21.39 -3.05 -7.61
C ASP A 31 -20.39 -2.29 -6.71
N SER A 32 -19.44 -3.00 -6.12
CA SER A 32 -18.63 -2.50 -5.02
C SER A 32 -17.24 -3.11 -4.97
N ILE A 33 -16.37 -2.47 -4.20
CA ILE A 33 -15.00 -2.92 -3.95
C ILE A 33 -14.82 -3.00 -2.43
N LYS A 34 -14.47 -4.18 -1.93
CA LYS A 34 -14.09 -4.41 -0.54
C LYS A 34 -12.58 -4.29 -0.43
N ILE A 35 -12.10 -3.48 0.52
CA ILE A 35 -10.69 -3.23 0.76
C ILE A 35 -10.42 -3.56 2.22
N ARG A 36 -9.51 -4.51 2.45
CA ARG A 36 -9.09 -4.95 3.78
C ARG A 36 -7.59 -4.73 3.90
N THR A 37 -7.17 -4.00 4.91
CA THR A 37 -5.77 -3.66 5.16
C THR A 37 -5.30 -4.22 6.50
N GLU A 38 -4.17 -4.92 6.49
CA GLU A 38 -3.48 -5.41 7.67
C GLU A 38 -2.05 -4.87 7.72
N PHE A 39 -1.52 -4.65 8.92
CA PHE A 39 -0.18 -4.13 9.11
C PHE A 39 0.58 -4.92 10.17
N LYS A 40 1.88 -5.04 9.97
CA LYS A 40 2.81 -5.68 10.88
C LYS A 40 4.05 -4.82 11.05
N GLU A 41 4.30 -4.41 12.29
CA GLU A 41 5.43 -3.61 12.71
C GLU A 41 6.47 -4.51 13.39
N LEU A 42 7.76 -4.32 13.09
CA LEU A 42 8.85 -5.19 13.57
C LEU A 42 9.91 -4.48 14.44
N THR A 43 10.00 -3.15 14.41
CA THR A 43 11.07 -2.38 15.06
C THR A 43 10.89 -2.25 16.56
N PHE A 44 9.67 -2.06 17.07
CA PHE A 44 9.47 -1.80 18.49
C PHE A 44 9.37 -3.10 19.30
N SER A 45 10.36 -3.32 20.17
CA SER A 45 10.57 -4.53 20.99
C SER A 45 9.47 -4.88 22.00
N GLU A 46 8.48 -3.99 22.18
CA GLU A 46 7.29 -4.28 22.98
C GLU A 46 6.46 -5.41 22.35
N ASN A 47 6.55 -5.57 21.02
CA ASN A 47 5.93 -6.65 20.26
C ASN A 47 6.80 -7.92 20.29
N LYS A 48 6.80 -8.65 21.41
CA LYS A 48 7.54 -9.94 21.56
C LYS A 48 7.15 -11.02 20.54
N LYS A 49 6.01 -10.85 19.85
CA LYS A 49 5.57 -11.62 18.68
C LYS A 49 4.83 -10.67 17.73
N PRO A 50 5.48 -10.13 16.70
CA PRO A 50 4.81 -9.20 15.80
C PRO A 50 3.83 -9.96 14.89
N GLU A 51 2.55 -9.68 15.09
CA GLU A 51 1.41 -10.26 14.37
C GLU A 51 0.84 -9.27 13.35
N TRP A 52 0.09 -9.81 12.39
CA TRP A 52 -0.69 -9.01 11.45
C TRP A 52 -1.93 -8.47 12.15
N ASN A 53 -2.05 -7.15 12.21
CA ASN A 53 -3.18 -6.47 12.83
C ASN A 53 -4.06 -5.84 11.76
N LEU A 54 -5.37 -6.04 11.86
CA LEU A 54 -6.33 -5.33 11.02
C LEU A 54 -6.23 -3.83 11.28
N VAL A 55 -5.88 -3.06 10.25
CA VAL A 55 -5.87 -1.59 10.31
C VAL A 55 -7.24 -1.06 9.92
N TYR A 56 -7.78 -1.56 8.81
CA TYR A 56 -9.08 -1.11 8.32
C TYR A 56 -9.75 -2.15 7.43
N GLU A 57 -11.08 -2.10 7.39
CA GLU A 57 -11.88 -2.77 6.38
C GLU A 57 -12.98 -1.82 5.89
N LYS A 58 -12.99 -1.52 4.59
CA LYS A 58 -13.95 -0.61 3.96
C LYS A 58 -14.58 -1.21 2.73
N LYS A 59 -15.81 -0.79 2.45
CA LYS A 59 -16.51 -1.06 1.20
C LYS A 59 -16.79 0.26 0.52
N ILE A 60 -16.41 0.36 -0.75
CA ILE A 60 -16.67 1.54 -1.60
C ILE A 60 -17.45 1.12 -2.84
N SER A 61 -18.07 2.08 -3.53
CA SER A 61 -18.69 1.81 -4.84
C SER A 61 -17.63 1.45 -5.87
N GLU A 62 -17.95 0.60 -6.84
CA GLU A 62 -17.10 0.39 -8.02
C GLU A 62 -16.87 1.69 -8.81
N THR A 63 -17.81 2.64 -8.73
CA THR A 63 -17.73 3.95 -9.37
C THR A 63 -17.08 5.02 -8.50
N ASP A 64 -16.44 4.65 -7.39
CA ASP A 64 -15.72 5.59 -6.54
C ASP A 64 -14.60 6.28 -7.32
N THR A 65 -14.58 7.61 -7.24
CA THR A 65 -13.57 8.44 -7.91
C THR A 65 -12.59 9.10 -6.93
N ILE A 66 -12.79 8.89 -5.63
CA ILE A 66 -12.02 9.48 -4.55
C ILE A 66 -10.73 8.68 -4.34
N TRP A 67 -10.85 7.36 -4.18
CA TRP A 67 -9.71 6.47 -3.96
C TRP A 67 -9.11 5.99 -5.28
N GLN A 68 -8.19 6.79 -5.80
CA GLN A 68 -7.59 6.59 -7.12
C GLN A 68 -6.33 5.71 -7.08
N PHE A 69 -6.43 4.49 -6.56
CA PHE A 69 -5.30 3.55 -6.48
C PHE A 69 -4.71 3.22 -7.86
N GLU A 70 -5.55 3.04 -8.88
CA GLU A 70 -5.10 2.81 -10.26
C GLU A 70 -4.24 3.97 -10.78
N LYS A 71 -4.58 5.21 -10.44
CA LYS A 71 -3.78 6.38 -10.82
C LYS A 71 -2.43 6.42 -10.12
N PHE A 72 -2.33 5.95 -8.88
CA PHE A 72 -1.06 5.77 -8.21
C PHE A 72 -0.16 4.76 -8.95
N ILE A 73 -0.74 3.65 -9.43
CA ILE A 73 -0.05 2.66 -10.25
C ILE A 73 0.41 3.21 -11.60
N GLU A 74 -0.40 4.07 -12.24
CA GLU A 74 -0.03 4.75 -13.48
C GLU A 74 1.13 5.74 -13.27
N ARG A 75 1.04 6.61 -12.25
CA ARG A 75 2.07 7.62 -11.94
C ARG A 75 3.43 7.01 -11.64
N ASN A 76 3.44 5.83 -11.02
CA ASN A 76 4.65 5.12 -10.61
C ASN A 76 5.06 3.99 -11.57
N ALA A 77 4.52 3.96 -12.79
CA ALA A 77 4.77 2.87 -13.73
C ALA A 77 6.24 2.74 -14.16
N ASN A 78 7.00 3.83 -14.12
CA ASN A 78 8.46 3.84 -14.40
C ASN A 78 9.26 3.01 -13.39
N ARG A 79 8.71 2.75 -12.19
CA ARG A 79 9.35 1.96 -11.12
C ARG A 79 9.24 0.44 -11.33
N LYS A 80 8.53 -0.01 -12.37
CA LYS A 80 8.30 -1.44 -12.67
C LYS A 80 9.50 -2.14 -13.32
N THR A 81 10.56 -1.40 -13.69
CA THR A 81 11.72 -1.96 -14.38
C THR A 81 12.53 -2.83 -13.43
N SER A 82 12.66 -4.10 -13.83
CA SER A 82 13.26 -5.19 -13.07
C SER A 82 14.77 -5.01 -12.94
N ASP A 83 15.22 -4.56 -11.78
CA ASP A 83 16.53 -5.00 -11.31
C ASP A 83 16.31 -6.13 -10.30
N LYS A 84 16.71 -7.35 -10.67
CA LYS A 84 16.52 -8.55 -9.83
C LYS A 84 17.33 -8.49 -8.54
N GLU A 85 18.26 -7.54 -8.42
CA GLU A 85 19.09 -7.37 -7.24
C GLU A 85 18.41 -6.54 -6.15
N ASN A 86 17.37 -5.77 -6.49
CA ASN A 86 16.68 -4.89 -5.54
C ASN A 86 15.42 -5.54 -4.95
N ARG A 87 15.17 -5.23 -3.68
CA ARG A 87 13.94 -5.61 -2.96
C ARG A 87 12.75 -4.85 -3.55
N GLY A 88 11.69 -5.56 -3.94
CA GLY A 88 10.43 -4.94 -4.34
C GLY A 88 9.77 -4.24 -3.15
N ILE A 89 9.51 -2.93 -3.29
CA ILE A 89 8.89 -2.09 -2.24
C ILE A 89 7.38 -2.25 -2.25
N LEU A 90 6.79 -2.35 -3.44
CA LEU A 90 5.37 -2.63 -3.63
C LEU A 90 5.22 -3.82 -4.57
N ILE A 91 4.46 -4.81 -4.13
CA ILE A 91 4.16 -6.03 -4.88
C ILE A 91 2.66 -6.15 -5.02
N ILE A 92 2.18 -6.32 -6.25
CA ILE A 92 0.76 -6.47 -6.56
C ILE A 92 0.58 -7.82 -7.26
N GLU A 93 -0.23 -8.67 -6.67
CA GLU A 93 -0.51 -10.02 -7.15
C GLU A 93 -1.98 -10.16 -7.53
N ASN A 94 -2.22 -10.72 -8.71
CA ASN A 94 -3.54 -11.15 -9.14
C ASN A 94 -3.43 -12.54 -9.78
N LYS A 95 -3.89 -13.58 -9.06
CA LYS A 95 -3.79 -14.98 -9.47
C LYS A 95 -2.35 -15.41 -9.78
N LYS A 96 -1.92 -15.34 -11.04
CA LYS A 96 -0.58 -15.71 -11.52
C LYS A 96 0.25 -14.52 -11.98
N ASP A 97 -0.36 -13.34 -12.06
CA ASP A 97 0.30 -12.12 -12.50
C ASP A 97 0.85 -11.38 -11.28
N THR A 98 2.11 -10.97 -11.35
CA THR A 98 2.78 -10.19 -10.31
C THR A 98 3.41 -8.96 -10.94
N ILE A 99 3.13 -7.80 -10.36
CA ILE A 99 3.80 -6.53 -10.67
C ILE A 99 4.59 -6.13 -9.43
N GLN A 100 5.86 -5.77 -9.64
CA GLN A 100 6.72 -5.28 -8.57
C GLN A 100 7.21 -3.88 -8.91
N PHE A 101 7.34 -3.03 -7.89
CA PHE A 101 7.87 -1.68 -7.99
C PHE A 101 9.12 -1.58 -7.13
N TYR A 102 10.12 -0.90 -7.65
CA TYR A 102 11.42 -0.72 -7.01
C TYR A 102 11.71 0.77 -6.84
N THR A 103 12.64 1.08 -5.94
CA THR A 103 13.09 2.44 -5.66
C THR A 103 14.61 2.50 -5.70
N ASP A 104 15.16 3.61 -6.18
CA ASP A 104 16.60 3.86 -6.27
C ASP A 104 17.07 4.82 -5.17
N GLY A 105 17.47 4.22 -4.04
CA GLY A 105 17.94 4.96 -2.87
C GLY A 105 16.83 5.62 -2.03
N LEU A 106 17.26 6.31 -0.97
CA LEU A 106 16.38 6.80 0.09
C LEU A 106 15.44 7.92 -0.35
N VAL A 107 15.93 8.87 -1.16
CA VAL A 107 15.12 10.01 -1.63
C VAL A 107 13.95 9.52 -2.48
N ASP A 108 14.25 8.59 -3.40
CA ASP A 108 13.26 8.00 -4.28
C ASP A 108 12.22 7.16 -3.53
N LEU A 109 12.67 6.40 -2.53
CA LEU A 109 11.80 5.67 -1.60
C LEU A 109 10.84 6.61 -0.86
N ASN A 110 11.34 7.71 -0.30
CA ASN A 110 10.50 8.67 0.43
C ASN A 110 9.42 9.30 -0.45
N HIS A 111 9.75 9.69 -1.69
CA HIS A 111 8.73 10.19 -2.63
C HIS A 111 7.68 9.13 -2.98
N PHE A 112 8.09 7.86 -3.10
CA PHE A 112 7.15 6.77 -3.39
C PHE A 112 6.21 6.50 -2.20
N LEU A 113 6.74 6.51 -0.98
CA LEU A 113 5.96 6.40 0.26
C LEU A 113 4.97 7.56 0.40
N GLU A 114 5.39 8.79 0.12
CA GLU A 114 4.53 9.97 0.18
C GLU A 114 3.33 9.86 -0.78
N ASP A 115 3.55 9.56 -2.07
CA ASP A 115 2.45 9.41 -3.05
C ASP A 115 1.49 8.26 -2.65
N TYR A 116 2.05 7.17 -2.11
CA TYR A 116 1.26 6.08 -1.57
C TYR A 116 0.40 6.54 -0.38
N TYR A 117 0.99 7.23 0.61
CA TYR A 117 0.26 7.72 1.79
C TYR A 117 -0.82 8.72 1.43
N LEU A 118 -0.55 9.65 0.52
CA LEU A 118 -1.54 10.60 0.00
C LEU A 118 -2.68 9.89 -0.71
N THR A 119 -2.40 8.79 -1.43
CA THR A 119 -3.42 7.97 -2.09
C THR A 119 -4.28 7.20 -1.07
N MET A 120 -3.66 6.52 -0.12
CA MET A 120 -4.36 5.67 0.86
C MET A 120 -5.17 6.45 1.90
N ARG A 121 -4.74 7.68 2.23
CA ARG A 121 -5.53 8.58 3.10
C ARG A 121 -6.89 8.96 2.55
N LYS A 122 -7.07 8.95 1.23
CA LYS A 122 -8.37 9.29 0.63
C LYS A 122 -9.46 8.31 1.03
N ILE A 123 -9.09 7.04 1.25
CA ILE A 123 -10.03 6.02 1.71
C ILE A 123 -10.06 5.89 3.24
N TYR A 124 -8.98 6.26 3.94
CA TYR A 124 -8.86 6.21 5.40
C TYR A 124 -8.46 7.57 6.02
N PRO A 125 -9.26 8.64 5.85
CA PRO A 125 -8.90 10.00 6.26
C PRO A 125 -8.74 10.17 7.78
N GLU A 126 -9.30 9.26 8.58
CA GLU A 126 -9.16 9.19 10.04
C GLU A 126 -7.81 8.63 10.49
N ASN A 127 -7.10 7.90 9.63
CA ASN A 127 -5.84 7.25 9.95
C ASN A 127 -4.61 8.19 9.78
N LYS A 128 -4.78 9.48 10.11
CA LYS A 128 -3.73 10.51 9.93
C LYS A 128 -2.50 10.28 10.80
N LYS A 129 -2.65 9.55 11.92
CA LYS A 129 -1.60 9.30 12.90
C LYS A 129 -1.13 7.83 12.93
N GLY A 130 -1.63 6.98 12.03
CA GLY A 130 -1.21 5.58 11.94
C GLY A 130 -0.32 5.34 10.72
N ILE A 131 -0.52 4.22 10.02
CA ILE A 131 0.39 3.72 8.97
C ILE A 131 0.56 4.66 7.76
N TYR A 132 -0.35 5.63 7.59
CA TYR A 132 -0.27 6.63 6.53
C TYR A 132 0.11 8.01 7.08
N GLY A 133 0.70 8.09 8.28
CA GLY A 133 1.02 9.33 8.99
C GLY A 133 2.13 10.18 8.36
N TYR A 134 1.86 10.81 7.21
CA TYR A 134 2.61 11.93 6.64
C TYR A 134 2.02 13.30 7.05
N GLU A 135 2.68 14.10 7.87
CA GLU A 135 2.26 15.50 8.00
C GLU A 135 2.78 16.26 6.77
N LEU A 136 1.87 16.77 5.94
CA LEU A 136 2.25 17.76 4.94
C LEU A 136 2.75 18.96 5.74
N ALA A 137 4.04 19.27 5.65
CA ALA A 137 4.50 20.58 6.08
C ALA A 137 3.73 21.60 5.25
N GLU A 138 2.91 22.43 5.89
CA GLU A 138 2.31 23.58 5.21
C GLU A 138 3.48 24.47 4.75
N GLU A 139 3.64 24.65 3.43
CA GLU A 139 4.52 25.67 2.85
C GLU A 139 3.95 27.07 3.08
#